data_AF-A0A4U7F2M7-F1
#
_entry.id   AF-A0A4U7F2M7-F1
#
_cell.length_a   1.000
_cell.length_b   1.000
_cell.length_c   1.000
_cell.angle_alpha   90.00
_cell.angle_beta   90.00
_cell.angle_gamma   90.00
#
_symmetry.space_group_name_H-M   'P 1'
#
loop_
_entity.id
_entity.type
_entity.pdbx_description
1 polymer ?
#
loop_
_entity_poly.entity_id
_entity_poly.type
_entity_poly.pdbx_seq_one_letter_code
_entity_poly.pdbx_strand_id
1 'polypeptide(L)'
;MCGRNSLFIDQADLEARFDAEVVADGGYTPRYNIAPGDDLHIITNEASDEIDAYHWGLIPFWADEPEEGIINARSETADEKRVFERAWESR
;
A
#
# COMPACT_ATOMS: atom_id res chain seq x y z
N MET A 1 12.15 -10.05 -3.84
CA MET A 1 10.92 -9.48 -4.43
C MET A 1 9.77 -10.36 -3.98
N CYS A 2 8.69 -9.74 -3.50
CA CYS A 2 7.52 -10.43 -2.95
C CYS A 2 6.32 -10.22 -3.88
N GLY A 3 5.36 -11.15 -3.87
CA GLY A 3 4.16 -11.08 -4.71
C GLY A 3 2.92 -11.65 -4.03
N ARG A 4 2.97 -11.79 -2.70
CA ARG A 4 1.83 -12.14 -1.87
C ARG A 4 1.98 -11.60 -0.45
N ASN A 5 0.86 -11.20 0.14
CA ASN A 5 0.76 -10.72 1.51
C ASN A 5 -0.37 -11.46 2.25
N SER A 6 -0.33 -11.44 3.58
CA SER A 6 -1.39 -11.91 4.46
C SER A 6 -1.55 -10.90 5.60
N LEU A 7 -2.77 -10.45 5.83
CA LEU A 7 -3.15 -9.58 6.94
C LEU A 7 -4.44 -10.14 7.53
N PHE A 8 -4.32 -10.92 8.59
CA PHE A 8 -5.42 -11.72 9.14
C PHE A 8 -5.58 -11.59 10.65
N ILE A 9 -4.89 -10.64 11.27
CA ILE A 9 -5.06 -10.33 12.70
C ILE A 9 -6.42 -9.66 12.92
N ASP A 10 -6.87 -9.56 14.17
CA ASP A 10 -8.10 -8.84 14.49
C ASP A 10 -7.92 -7.33 14.27
N GLN A 11 -9.00 -6.63 13.88
CA GLN A 11 -8.95 -5.19 13.60
C GLN A 11 -8.43 -4.40 14.80
N ALA A 12 -8.94 -4.70 16.01
CA ALA A 12 -8.54 -4.01 17.23
C ALA A 12 -7.03 -4.17 17.53
N ASP A 13 -6.45 -5.34 17.23
CA ASP A 13 -5.01 -5.56 17.39
C ASP A 13 -4.20 -4.78 16.35
N LEU A 14 -4.72 -4.68 15.12
CA LEU A 14 -4.11 -3.89 14.06
C LEU A 14 -4.10 -2.40 14.41
N GLU A 15 -5.26 -1.86 14.81
CA GLU A 15 -5.43 -0.46 15.21
C GLU A 15 -4.55 -0.11 16.41
N ALA A 16 -4.58 -0.93 17.47
CA ALA A 16 -3.76 -0.73 18.67
C ALA A 16 -2.25 -0.83 18.39
N ARG A 17 -1.83 -1.65 17.41
CA ARG A 17 -0.43 -1.80 17.04
C ARG A 17 0.16 -0.53 16.43
N PHE A 18 -0.66 0.25 15.73
CA PHE A 18 -0.20 1.43 14.99
C PHE A 18 -0.72 2.75 15.54
N ASP A 19 -1.60 2.74 16.54
CA ASP A 19 -2.27 3.93 17.08
C ASP A 19 -3.04 4.68 15.97
N ALA A 20 -3.77 3.90 15.17
CA ALA A 20 -4.49 4.35 13.98
C ALA A 20 -5.83 3.62 13.84
N GLU A 21 -6.84 4.26 13.23
CA GLU A 21 -8.19 3.70 13.06
C GLU A 21 -8.43 3.26 11.60
N VAL A 22 -9.17 2.17 11.39
CA VAL A 22 -9.56 1.77 10.03
C VAL A 22 -10.65 2.71 9.50
N VAL A 23 -10.31 3.45 8.45
CA VAL A 23 -11.23 4.36 7.75
C VAL A 23 -11.62 3.87 6.35
N ALA A 24 -11.00 2.77 5.89
CA ALA A 24 -11.22 2.19 4.57
C ALA A 24 -12.71 1.94 4.27
N ASP A 25 -13.15 2.30 3.06
CA ASP A 25 -14.50 1.97 2.60
C ASP A 25 -14.69 0.45 2.53
N GLY A 26 -15.78 -0.06 3.09
CA GLY A 26 -15.99 -1.49 3.31
C GLY A 26 -15.27 -2.09 4.53
N GLY A 27 -14.47 -1.30 5.25
CA GLY A 27 -13.86 -1.65 6.53
C GLY A 27 -12.68 -2.63 6.43
N TYR A 28 -12.51 -3.44 7.47
CA TYR A 28 -11.45 -4.43 7.57
C TYR A 28 -12.00 -5.86 7.57
N THR A 29 -11.39 -6.74 6.79
CA THR A 29 -11.65 -8.18 6.81
C THR A 29 -10.33 -8.93 6.77
N PRO A 30 -10.08 -9.89 7.67
CA PRO A 30 -8.91 -10.76 7.63
C PRO A 30 -8.72 -11.47 6.27
N ARG A 31 -7.55 -11.29 5.64
CA ARG A 31 -7.18 -11.93 4.37
C ARG A 31 -5.88 -12.70 4.50
N TYR A 32 -5.93 -14.00 4.15
CA TYR A 32 -4.77 -14.89 4.20
C TYR A 32 -3.94 -14.89 2.91
N ASN A 33 -4.45 -14.33 1.82
CA ASN A 33 -3.83 -14.36 0.50
C ASN A 33 -4.23 -13.11 -0.31
N ILE A 34 -3.49 -12.02 -0.12
CA ILE A 34 -3.67 -10.76 -0.85
C ILE A 34 -2.66 -10.73 -1.99
N ALA A 35 -3.11 -10.49 -3.22
CA ALA A 35 -2.34 -10.51 -4.45
C ALA A 35 -2.15 -9.12 -5.06
N PRO A 36 -1.19 -8.93 -5.97
CA PRO A 36 -1.11 -7.73 -6.80
C PRO A 36 -2.46 -7.37 -7.43
N GLY A 37 -2.76 -6.08 -7.47
CA GLY A 37 -4.05 -5.57 -7.94
C GLY A 37 -5.17 -5.54 -6.89
N ASP A 38 -5.03 -6.28 -5.77
CA ASP A 38 -5.89 -6.11 -4.60
C ASP A 38 -5.52 -4.84 -3.84
N ASP A 39 -6.45 -4.31 -3.04
CA ASP A 39 -6.16 -3.25 -2.07
C ASP A 39 -5.46 -3.81 -0.83
N LEU A 40 -4.55 -2.99 -0.28
CA LEU A 40 -3.85 -3.18 0.98
C LEU A 40 -4.28 -2.12 1.99
N HIS A 41 -4.36 -2.51 3.27
CA HIS A 41 -4.48 -1.57 4.38
C HIS A 41 -3.12 -0.89 4.64
N ILE A 42 -3.04 0.41 4.43
CA ILE A 42 -1.82 1.23 4.47
C ILE A 42 -2.03 2.43 5.39
N ILE A 43 -0.95 2.86 6.04
CA ILE A 43 -0.84 4.11 6.80
C ILE A 43 0.10 5.04 6.02
N THR A 44 -0.29 6.30 5.86
CA THR A 44 0.52 7.32 5.17
C THR A 44 1.11 8.34 6.15
N ASN A 45 2.04 9.17 5.70
CA ASN A 45 2.60 10.22 6.56
C ASN A 45 1.63 11.38 6.76
N GLU A 46 0.76 11.63 5.79
CA GLU A 46 -0.27 12.67 5.82
C GLU A 46 -1.44 12.34 6.75
N ALA A 47 -1.74 11.05 6.92
CA ALA A 47 -2.80 10.53 7.79
C ALA A 47 -2.24 9.37 8.61
N SER A 48 -1.35 9.68 9.56
CA SER A 48 -0.62 8.67 10.34
C SER A 48 -1.48 7.93 11.36
N ASP A 49 -2.65 8.48 11.69
CA ASP A 49 -3.68 7.95 12.57
C ASP A 49 -4.80 7.22 11.80
N GLU A 50 -4.66 7.05 10.49
CA GLU A 50 -5.65 6.37 9.64
C GLU A 50 -5.05 5.15 8.93
N ILE A 51 -5.83 4.07 8.88
CA ILE A 51 -5.56 2.88 8.08
C ILE A 51 -6.59 2.85 6.95
N ASP A 52 -6.15 3.13 5.74
CA ASP A 52 -7.01 3.19 4.54
C ASP A 52 -6.58 2.14 3.49
N ALA A 53 -7.44 1.89 2.51
CA ALA A 53 -7.25 0.94 1.44
C ALA A 53 -6.57 1.59 0.21
N TYR A 54 -5.41 1.09 -0.16
CA TYR A 54 -4.68 1.52 -1.36
C TYR A 54 -4.41 0.36 -2.30
N HIS A 55 -4.56 0.60 -3.60
CA HIS A 55 -4.30 -0.38 -4.64
C HIS A 55 -2.85 -0.85 -4.65
N TRP A 56 -2.61 -2.16 -4.59
CA TRP A 56 -1.28 -2.73 -4.72
C TRP A 56 -0.83 -2.82 -6.18
N GLY A 57 -0.33 -1.70 -6.68
CA GLY A 57 0.24 -1.56 -8.02
C GLY A 57 0.50 -0.09 -8.31
N LEU A 58 1.75 0.35 -8.24
CA LEU A 58 2.06 1.75 -8.54
C LEU A 58 1.91 2.01 -10.04
N ILE A 59 0.94 2.85 -10.40
CA ILE A 59 0.73 3.32 -11.77
C ILE A 59 1.31 4.74 -11.88
N PRO A 60 2.34 4.96 -12.71
CA PRO A 60 2.88 6.30 -12.93
C PRO A 60 1.83 7.20 -13.55
N PHE A 61 1.73 8.46 -13.11
CA PHE A 61 0.74 9.43 -13.61
C PHE A 61 0.81 9.70 -15.13
N TRP A 62 1.93 9.37 -15.76
CA TRP A 62 2.20 9.56 -17.19
C TRP A 62 1.98 8.30 -18.03
N ALA A 63 1.68 7.16 -17.41
CA ALA A 63 1.43 5.92 -18.13
C ALA A 63 0.02 5.94 -18.74
N ASP A 64 -0.05 5.70 -20.05
CA ASP A 64 -1.31 5.41 -20.74
C ASP A 64 -1.62 3.91 -20.54
N GLU A 65 -2.85 3.59 -20.11
CA GLU A 65 -3.36 2.25 -19.76
C GLU A 65 -2.81 1.65 -18.44
N PRO A 66 -3.68 1.09 -17.57
CA PRO A 66 -3.22 0.44 -16.35
C PRO A 66 -2.75 -0.99 -16.66
N GLU A 67 -1.43 -1.18 -16.80
CA GLU A 67 -0.81 -2.49 -16.48
C GLU A 67 -1.07 -2.81 -14.98
N GLU A 68 -0.77 -4.04 -14.51
CA GLU A 68 -0.91 -4.45 -13.08
C GLU A 68 -0.13 -3.54 -12.08
N GLY A 69 0.57 -2.52 -12.59
CA GLY A 69 1.33 -1.56 -11.82
C GLY A 69 2.63 -2.15 -11.32
N ILE A 70 3.48 -1.28 -10.78
CA ILE A 70 4.74 -1.71 -10.19
C ILE A 70 4.50 -2.06 -8.72
N ILE A 71 4.70 -3.34 -8.40
CA ILE A 71 4.34 -3.90 -7.10
C ILE A 71 5.52 -3.97 -6.10
N ASN A 72 6.75 -3.73 -6.57
CA ASN A 72 7.96 -3.71 -5.74
C ASN A 72 8.88 -2.57 -6.17
N ALA A 73 9.48 -1.88 -5.20
CA ALA A 73 10.61 -0.98 -5.39
C ALA A 73 11.88 -1.59 -4.77
N ARG A 74 13.00 -1.61 -5.52
CA ARG A 74 14.29 -2.05 -4.99
C ARG A 74 14.92 -0.92 -4.19
N SER A 75 15.23 -1.14 -2.93
CA SER A 75 15.84 -0.13 -2.04
C SER A 75 17.12 0.49 -2.61
N GLU A 76 17.87 -0.25 -3.41
CA GLU A 76 19.15 0.17 -3.98
C GLU A 76 19.01 1.18 -5.12
N THR A 77 17.82 1.32 -5.71
CA THR A 77 17.60 2.15 -6.92
C THR A 77 16.25 2.88 -6.89
N ALA A 78 15.54 2.86 -5.77
CA ALA A 78 14.20 3.45 -5.68
C ALA A 78 14.24 4.98 -5.83
N ASP A 79 15.32 5.60 -5.36
CA ASP A 79 15.60 7.04 -5.45
C ASP A 79 16.04 7.51 -6.84
N GLU A 80 16.54 6.61 -7.67
CA GLU A 80 17.08 6.95 -9.00
C GLU A 80 16.06 6.76 -10.12
N LYS A 81 15.07 5.89 -9.93
CA LYS A 81 14.13 5.52 -11.00
C LYS A 81 12.98 6.52 -11.10
N ARG A 82 12.82 7.11 -12.29
CA ARG A 82 11.73 8.05 -12.66
C ARG A 82 10.32 7.59 -12.25
N VAL A 83 10.08 6.29 -12.20
CA VAL A 83 8.77 5.76 -11.81
C VAL A 83 8.41 6.01 -10.34
N PHE A 84 9.41 6.12 -9.47
CA PHE A 84 9.24 6.38 -8.05
C PHE A 84 9.56 7.83 -7.66
N GLU A 85 10.23 8.60 -8.53
CA GLU A 85 10.73 9.96 -8.28
C GLU A 85 9.75 10.83 -7.49
N ARG A 86 8.52 11.01 -7.99
CA ARG A 86 7.50 11.83 -7.32
C ARG A 86 7.13 11.31 -5.91
N ALA A 87 6.95 10.01 -5.75
CA ALA A 87 6.61 9.40 -4.46
C ALA A 87 7.81 9.42 -3.49
N TRP A 88 9.04 9.36 -4.01
CA TRP A 88 10.27 9.43 -3.23
C TRP A 88 10.53 10.85 -2.71
N GLU A 89 10.22 11.87 -3.51
CA GLU A 89 10.36 13.29 -3.16
C GLU A 89 9.32 13.77 -2.15
N SER A 90 8.11 13.19 -2.17
CA SER A 90 6.99 13.58 -1.31
C SER A 90 6.86 12.78 0.00
N ARG A 91 7.88 11.99 0.35
CA ARG A 91 7.88 11.18 1.56
C ARG A 91 7.95 12.01 2.84
#